data_AF-A0A0A1HRW2-F1
#
_entry.id   AF-A0A0A1HRW2-F1
#
_cell.length_a   1.000
_cell.length_b   1.000
_cell.length_c   1.000
_cell.angle_alpha   90.00
_cell.angle_beta   90.00
_cell.angle_gamma   90.00
#
_symmetry.space_group_name_H-M   'P 1'
#
loop_
_entity.id
_entity.type
_entity.pdbx_description
1 polymer ?
#
loop_
_entity_poly.entity_id
_entity_poly.type
_entity_poly.pdbx_seq_one_letter_code
_entity_poly.pdbx_strand_id
1 'polypeptide(L)'
;MVERCRKQNIEFTGRQAWLGRIRQLLAAQLDAAPGLEGLAEQMNCSARTLRRHLKDSGCSYQELLDELRFERAKQMLCEDQLPIHRIAELLGFSETASFRHAFVRWSGVAPSQFRP
;
A
#
# COMPACT_ATOMS: atom_id res chain seq x y z
N MET A 1 10.69 37.77 -17.14
CA MET A 1 10.18 37.68 -15.75
C MET A 1 9.82 36.22 -15.46
N VAL A 2 10.82 35.34 -15.25
CA VAL A 2 10.62 33.85 -15.27
C VAL A 2 11.14 33.16 -13.99
N GLU A 3 11.21 33.87 -12.86
CA GLU A 3 11.96 33.40 -11.68
C GLU A 3 11.11 33.06 -10.45
N ARG A 4 9.95 32.41 -10.64
CA ARG A 4 9.17 31.87 -9.49
C ARG A 4 8.76 30.40 -9.54
N CYS A 5 8.98 29.65 -10.62
CA CYS A 5 8.49 28.26 -10.74
C CYS A 5 9.52 27.14 -10.43
N ARG A 6 10.75 27.44 -9.98
CA ARG A 6 11.75 26.38 -9.77
C ARG A 6 11.66 25.66 -8.41
N LYS A 7 11.20 26.32 -7.35
CA LYS A 7 11.20 25.73 -5.99
C LYS A 7 10.09 24.69 -5.78
N GLN A 8 8.88 24.95 -6.28
CA GLN A 8 7.74 24.02 -6.14
C GLN A 8 7.96 22.68 -6.86
N ASN A 9 8.74 22.66 -7.96
CA ASN A 9 8.92 21.44 -8.76
C ASN A 9 9.87 20.42 -8.09
N ILE A 10 10.85 20.89 -7.32
CA ILE A 10 11.83 20.02 -6.64
C ILE A 10 11.20 19.41 -5.38
N GLU A 11 10.41 20.19 -4.63
CA GLU A 11 9.68 19.70 -3.45
C GLU A 11 8.61 18.68 -3.83
N PHE A 12 7.94 18.87 -4.97
CA PHE A 12 6.99 17.91 -5.52
C PHE A 12 7.68 16.63 -5.98
N THR A 13 8.81 16.74 -6.71
CA THR A 13 9.59 15.58 -7.17
C THR A 13 10.14 14.77 -6.00
N GLY A 14 10.65 15.44 -4.95
CA GLY A 14 11.13 14.78 -3.74
C GLY A 14 10.03 14.05 -2.98
N ARG A 15 8.82 14.64 -2.90
CA ARG A 15 7.66 14.01 -2.25
C ARG A 15 7.16 12.78 -3.01
N GLN A 16 7.06 12.87 -4.33
CA GLN A 16 6.68 11.74 -5.19
C GLN A 16 7.70 10.61 -5.11
N ALA A 17 9.00 10.92 -5.15
CA ALA A 17 10.06 9.92 -4.96
C ALA A 17 9.99 9.24 -3.58
N TRP A 18 9.66 10.01 -2.55
CA TRP A 18 9.54 9.50 -1.18
C TRP A 18 8.33 8.57 -1.01
N LEU A 19 7.16 8.92 -1.56
CA LEU A 19 6.00 8.02 -1.60
C LEU A 19 6.27 6.76 -2.43
N GLY A 20 6.94 6.90 -3.57
CA GLY A 20 7.35 5.77 -4.40
C GLY A 20 8.22 4.79 -3.61
N ARG A 21 9.19 5.29 -2.85
CA ARG A 21 10.03 4.47 -1.98
C ARG A 21 9.22 3.75 -0.89
N ILE A 22 8.26 4.43 -0.26
CA ILE A 22 7.38 3.80 0.73
C ILE A 22 6.56 2.67 0.08
N ARG A 23 5.98 2.92 -1.10
CA ARG A 23 5.22 1.91 -1.86
C ARG A 23 6.08 0.70 -2.16
N GLN A 24 7.30 0.91 -2.63
CA GLN A 24 8.23 -0.18 -2.92
C GLN A 24 8.58 -1.00 -1.67
N LEU A 25 8.87 -0.33 -0.55
CA LEU A 25 9.16 -1.01 0.71
C LEU A 25 7.96 -1.85 1.17
N LEU A 26 6.75 -1.28 1.18
CA LEU A 26 5.54 -2.01 1.59
C LEU A 26 5.21 -3.17 0.65
N ALA A 27 5.30 -2.98 -0.66
CA ALA A 27 5.02 -4.01 -1.65
C ALA A 27 5.95 -5.23 -1.53
N ALA A 28 7.20 -5.01 -1.10
CA ALA A 28 8.18 -6.08 -0.91
C ALA A 28 7.94 -6.94 0.35
N GLN A 29 7.08 -6.51 1.27
CA GLN A 29 6.87 -7.14 2.58
C GLN A 29 5.38 -7.19 2.96
N LEU A 30 4.48 -7.40 1.99
CA LEU A 30 3.03 -7.39 2.24
C LEU A 30 2.56 -8.49 3.20
N ASP A 31 3.27 -9.63 3.23
CA ASP A 31 3.05 -10.76 4.12
C ASP A 31 3.29 -10.39 5.59
N ALA A 32 4.24 -9.50 5.85
CA ALA A 32 4.64 -9.04 7.17
C ALA A 32 4.82 -7.51 7.20
N ALA A 33 3.81 -6.79 6.70
CA ALA A 33 3.90 -5.34 6.53
C ALA A 33 4.20 -4.65 7.86
N PRO A 34 5.27 -3.85 7.96
CA PRO A 34 5.63 -3.19 9.20
C PRO A 34 4.57 -2.18 9.57
N GLY A 35 4.26 -2.05 10.86
CA GLY A 35 3.43 -0.93 11.33
C GLY A 35 4.02 0.43 10.95
N LEU A 36 3.24 1.49 11.16
CA LEU A 36 3.65 2.86 10.85
C LEU A 36 5.02 3.23 11.47
N GLU A 37 5.30 2.75 12.68
CA GLU A 37 6.58 2.97 13.37
C GLU A 37 7.74 2.27 12.66
N GLY A 38 7.61 0.97 12.40
CA GLY A 38 8.65 0.21 11.69
C GLY A 38 8.91 0.73 10.27
N LEU A 39 7.87 1.17 9.56
CA LEU A 39 8.04 1.83 8.26
C LEU A 39 8.78 3.17 8.40
N ALA A 40 8.52 3.93 9.47
CA ALA A 40 9.19 5.20 9.71
C ALA A 40 10.68 5.01 9.98
N GLU A 41 11.04 3.98 10.76
CA GLU A 41 12.42 3.56 10.99
C GLU A 41 13.13 3.20 9.68
N GLN A 42 12.51 2.40 8.82
CA GLN A 42 13.05 2.06 7.48
C GLN A 42 13.25 3.30 6.60
N MET A 43 12.42 4.33 6.78
CA MET A 43 12.51 5.61 6.07
C MET A 43 13.41 6.63 6.77
N ASN A 44 14.13 6.27 7.84
CA ASN A 44 14.97 7.14 8.66
C ASN A 44 14.25 8.40 9.15
N CYS A 45 13.00 8.25 9.58
CA CYS A 45 12.18 9.36 10.08
C CYS A 45 11.30 8.93 11.27
N SER A 46 10.66 9.90 11.93
CA SER A 46 9.69 9.58 12.98
C SER A 46 8.32 9.24 12.40
N ALA A 47 7.54 8.42 13.10
CA ALA A 47 6.16 8.08 12.69
C ALA A 47 5.26 9.31 12.52
N ARG A 48 5.50 10.37 13.30
CA ARG A 48 4.82 11.68 13.15
C ARG A 48 5.13 12.33 11.80
N THR A 49 6.41 12.35 11.42
CA THR A 49 6.86 12.88 10.12
C THR A 49 6.28 12.05 8.99
N LEU A 50 6.36 10.71 9.11
CA LEU A 50 5.80 9.79 8.12
C LEU A 50 4.31 10.04 7.89
N ARG A 51 3.52 10.05 8.96
CA ARG A 51 2.07 10.30 8.92
C ARG A 51 1.73 11.66 8.32
N ARG A 52 2.49 12.70 8.67
CA ARG A 52 2.28 14.05 8.11
C ARG A 52 2.52 14.04 6.60
N HIS A 53 3.62 13.47 6.13
CA HIS A 53 3.92 13.42 4.69
C HIS A 53 2.89 12.60 3.90
N LEU A 54 2.43 11.47 4.46
CA LEU A 54 1.33 10.70 3.85
C LEU A 54 0.07 11.56 3.74
N LYS A 55 -0.34 12.21 4.84
CA LYS A 55 -1.53 13.08 4.88
C LYS A 55 -1.41 14.26 3.91
N ASP A 56 -0.25 14.91 3.85
CA ASP A 56 0.03 16.02 2.93
C ASP A 56 0.08 15.57 1.46
N SER A 57 0.16 14.26 1.23
CA SER A 57 0.06 13.62 -0.09
C SER A 57 -1.34 13.09 -0.37
N GLY A 58 -2.30 13.28 0.55
CA GLY A 58 -3.68 12.85 0.39
C GLY A 58 -3.92 11.36 0.66
N CYS A 59 -2.98 10.66 1.31
CA CYS A 59 -3.12 9.24 1.63
C CYS A 59 -2.84 8.95 3.10
N SER A 60 -3.33 7.82 3.60
CA SER A 60 -2.91 7.25 4.88
C SER A 60 -2.09 5.98 4.69
N TYR A 61 -1.43 5.54 5.77
CA TYR A 61 -0.70 4.27 5.77
C TYR A 61 -1.61 3.08 5.43
N GLN A 62 -2.81 3.05 6.03
CA GLN A 62 -3.77 1.96 5.81
C GLN A 62 -4.29 1.97 4.38
N GLU A 63 -4.64 3.14 3.82
CA GLU A 63 -5.08 3.23 2.42
C GLU A 63 -3.99 2.76 1.45
N LEU A 64 -2.73 3.14 1.70
CA LEU A 64 -1.62 2.74 0.86
C LEU A 64 -1.37 1.23 0.94
N LEU A 65 -1.41 0.66 2.14
CA LEU A 65 -1.26 -0.78 2.34
C LEU A 65 -2.41 -1.55 1.68
N ASP A 66 -3.64 -1.06 1.82
CA ASP A 66 -4.84 -1.63 1.21
C ASP A 66 -4.78 -1.60 -0.32
N GLU A 67 -4.33 -0.49 -0.92
CA GLU A 67 -4.10 -0.35 -2.37
C GLU A 67 -3.13 -1.43 -2.87
N LEU A 68 -1.96 -1.55 -2.23
CA LEU A 68 -0.93 -2.52 -2.62
C LEU A 68 -1.40 -3.97 -2.42
N ARG A 69 -2.09 -4.26 -1.31
CA ARG A 69 -2.69 -5.57 -1.05
C ARG A 69 -3.73 -5.92 -2.10
N PHE A 70 -4.57 -4.96 -2.49
CA PHE A 70 -5.59 -5.19 -3.48
C PHE A 70 -5.00 -5.45 -4.88
N GLU A 71 -3.99 -4.67 -5.28
CA GLU A 71 -3.28 -4.93 -6.54
C GLU A 71 -2.66 -6.32 -6.58
N ARG A 72 -1.96 -6.72 -5.52
CA ARG A 72 -1.36 -8.06 -5.44
C ARG A 72 -2.42 -9.16 -5.38
N ALA A 73 -3.51 -8.96 -4.65
CA ALA A 73 -4.62 -9.90 -4.58
C ALA A 73 -5.23 -10.16 -5.97
N LYS A 74 -5.47 -9.10 -6.77
CA LYS A 74 -5.98 -9.25 -8.14
C LYS A 74 -5.06 -10.09 -9.00
N GLN A 75 -3.75 -9.82 -8.96
CA GLN A 75 -2.75 -10.60 -9.71
C GLN A 75 -2.80 -12.08 -9.31
N MET A 76 -2.77 -12.37 -8.00
CA MET A 76 -2.81 -13.75 -7.51
C MET A 76 -4.12 -14.48 -7.82
N LEU A 77 -5.25 -13.75 -7.93
CA LEU A 77 -6.53 -14.35 -8.32
C LEU A 77 -6.61 -14.65 -9.82
N CYS A 78 -5.91 -13.89 -10.65
CA CYS A 78 -5.89 -14.06 -12.10
C CYS A 78 -4.81 -15.03 -12.58
N GLU A 79 -3.62 -14.99 -11.98
CA GLU A 79 -2.44 -15.73 -12.44
C GLU A 79 -2.35 -17.12 -11.78
N ASP A 80 -2.85 -17.27 -10.56
CA ASP A 80 -2.70 -18.49 -9.78
C ASP A 80 -4.05 -19.12 -9.41
N GLN A 81 -4.12 -20.46 -9.46
CA GLN A 81 -5.21 -21.23 -8.85
C GLN A 81 -5.00 -21.44 -7.33
N LEU A 82 -4.26 -20.54 -6.67
CA LEU A 82 -3.99 -20.61 -5.23
C LEU A 82 -5.29 -20.57 -4.44
N PRO A 83 -5.50 -21.38 -3.40
CA PRO A 83 -6.67 -21.26 -2.54
C PRO A 83 -6.77 -19.87 -1.89
N ILE A 84 -8.00 -19.36 -1.71
CA ILE A 84 -8.25 -18.02 -1.13
C ILE A 84 -7.58 -17.83 0.25
N HIS A 85 -7.50 -18.89 1.06
CA HIS A 85 -6.82 -18.82 2.36
C HIS A 85 -5.31 -18.59 2.22
N ARG A 86 -4.65 -19.22 1.24
CA ARG A 86 -3.21 -19.00 0.96
C ARG A 86 -2.96 -17.58 0.48
N ILE A 87 -3.86 -17.03 -0.34
CA ILE A 87 -3.78 -15.62 -0.79
C ILE A 87 -3.89 -14.68 0.43
N ALA A 88 -4.80 -14.97 1.37
CA ALA A 88 -4.93 -14.19 2.59
C ALA A 88 -3.63 -14.20 3.44
N GLU A 89 -3.05 -15.39 3.65
CA GLU A 89 -1.77 -15.54 4.38
C GLU A 89 -0.63 -14.76 3.70
N LEU A 90 -0.49 -14.88 2.37
CA LEU A 90 0.57 -14.21 1.60
C LEU A 90 0.43 -12.69 1.56
N LEU A 91 -0.76 -12.15 1.84
CA LEU A 91 -1.01 -10.71 1.97
C LEU A 91 -0.98 -10.22 3.42
N GLY A 92 -0.61 -11.10 4.36
CA GLY A 92 -0.47 -10.76 5.78
C GLY A 92 -1.79 -10.63 6.53
N PHE A 93 -2.84 -11.31 6.09
CA PHE A 93 -4.09 -11.42 6.85
C PHE A 93 -4.02 -12.61 7.81
N SER A 94 -4.36 -12.37 9.07
CA SER A 94 -4.42 -13.44 10.09
C SER A 94 -5.55 -14.43 9.83
N GLU A 95 -6.64 -13.99 9.19
CA GLU A 95 -7.79 -14.82 8.87
C GLU A 95 -8.28 -14.60 7.44
N THR A 96 -8.74 -15.69 6.82
CA THR A 96 -9.33 -15.64 5.47
C THR A 96 -10.60 -14.78 5.41
N ALA A 97 -11.38 -14.74 6.50
CA ALA A 97 -12.57 -13.91 6.60
C ALA A 97 -12.22 -12.42 6.49
N SER A 98 -11.18 -11.97 7.21
CA SER A 98 -10.70 -10.59 7.16
C SER A 98 -10.28 -10.19 5.74
N PHE A 99 -9.56 -11.07 5.03
CA PHE A 99 -9.22 -10.84 3.63
C PHE A 99 -10.46 -10.71 2.74
N ARG A 100 -11.46 -11.61 2.88
CA ARG A 100 -12.69 -11.54 2.09
C ARG A 100 -13.44 -10.23 2.30
N HIS A 101 -13.61 -9.79 3.56
CA HIS A 101 -14.26 -8.53 3.86
C HIS A 101 -13.49 -7.34 3.28
N ALA A 102 -12.16 -7.33 3.41
CA ALA A 102 -11.32 -6.29 2.85
C ALA A 102 -11.43 -6.27 1.31
N PHE A 103 -11.35 -7.42 0.66
CA PHE A 103 -11.44 -7.54 -0.80
C PHE A 103 -12.81 -7.10 -1.34
N VAL A 104 -13.90 -7.46 -0.67
CA VAL A 104 -15.25 -6.99 -1.04
C VAL A 104 -15.35 -5.47 -0.87
N ARG A 105 -14.81 -4.91 0.22
CA ARG A 105 -14.77 -3.45 0.42
C ARG A 105 -13.99 -2.74 -0.68
N TRP A 106 -12.93 -3.34 -1.20
CA TRP A 106 -12.09 -2.73 -2.26
C TRP A 106 -12.66 -2.93 -3.67
N SER A 107 -13.23 -4.10 -3.97
CA SER A 107 -13.62 -4.50 -5.34
C SER A 107 -15.12 -4.50 -5.60
N GLY A 108 -15.94 -4.46 -4.53
CA GLY A 108 -17.40 -4.62 -4.61
C GLY A 108 -17.88 -6.07 -4.75
N VAL A 109 -17.00 -7.04 -4.97
CA VAL A 109 -17.35 -8.46 -5.18
C VAL A 109 -16.50 -9.41 -4.34
N ALA A 110 -16.95 -10.65 -4.17
CA ALA A 110 -16.17 -11.64 -3.44
C ALA A 110 -14.93 -12.09 -4.25
N PRO A 111 -13.80 -12.42 -3.61
CA PRO A 111 -12.61 -12.94 -4.28
C PRO A 111 -12.88 -14.12 -5.21
N SER A 112 -13.80 -15.01 -4.82
CA SER A 112 -14.17 -16.18 -5.63
C SER A 112 -14.93 -15.81 -6.91
N GLN A 113 -15.64 -14.68 -6.92
CA GLN A 113 -16.35 -14.17 -8.10
C GLN A 113 -15.44 -13.34 -9.01
N PHE A 114 -14.33 -12.83 -8.48
CA PHE A 114 -13.36 -12.05 -9.25
C PHE A 114 -12.42 -12.94 -10.10
N ARG A 115 -12.33 -14.24 -9.77
CA ARG A 115 -11.56 -15.18 -10.60
C ARG A 115 -12.20 -15.30 -11.99
N PRO A 116 -11.38 -15.34 -13.05
CA PRO A 116 -11.86 -15.62 -14.41
C PRO A 116 -12.40 -17.04 -14.56
#